data_AF-A0A5A7VA43-F1
#
_entry.id   AF-A0A5A7VA43-F1
#
_cell.length_a   1.000
_cell.length_b   1.000
_cell.length_c   1.000
_cell.angle_alpha   90.00
_cell.angle_beta   90.00
_cell.angle_gamma   90.00
#
_symmetry.space_group_name_H-M   'P 1'
#
loop_
_entity.id
_entity.type
_entity.pdbx_description
1 polymer ?
#
loop_
_entity_poly.entity_id
_entity_poly.type
_entity_poly.pdbx_seq_one_letter_code
_entity_poly.pdbx_strand_id
1 'polypeptide(L)'
;MGHRKYLPRHHHYRRQKKAFDGNQKHGTPPLPLSGKTIYNRLKDKTFPCGKRSSRRLNEDISNDYWKRISAFYELAYWKKLHVRHCLDVMHIEKNVLMNIIGTLLEIPGKSKDGLSARLDLVEMNIRPELAPMSDESRTYIPAACYTLSREEKVSICRTLSDLKVSEGYSSNFRSLIS
;
A
#
# COMPACT_ATOMS: atom_id res chain seq x y z
N MET A 1 10.06 3.28 -7.36
CA MET A 1 10.23 4.44 -6.45
C MET A 1 10.11 5.79 -7.18
N GLY A 2 8.96 6.46 -7.09
CA GLY A 2 8.74 7.76 -7.75
C GLY A 2 7.62 8.62 -7.17
N HIS A 3 7.04 8.20 -6.04
CA HIS A 3 5.80 8.78 -5.51
C HIS A 3 5.95 10.23 -5.04
N ARG A 4 7.17 10.68 -4.71
CA ARG A 4 7.44 12.09 -4.35
C ARG A 4 7.19 13.08 -5.50
N LYS A 5 7.11 12.60 -6.75
CA LYS A 5 6.72 13.43 -7.91
C LYS A 5 5.26 13.90 -7.84
N TYR A 6 4.41 13.31 -6.99
CA TYR A 6 3.02 13.72 -6.79
C TYR A 6 2.86 14.86 -5.77
N LEU A 7 3.87 15.12 -4.92
CA LEU A 7 3.85 16.23 -3.97
C LEU A 7 3.97 17.59 -4.69
N PRO A 8 3.61 18.74 -4.09
CA PRO A 8 3.86 20.05 -4.70
C PRO A 8 5.32 20.26 -5.12
N ARG A 9 5.58 21.03 -6.18
CA ARG A 9 6.93 21.20 -6.77
C ARG A 9 7.99 21.66 -5.76
N HIS A 10 7.61 22.52 -4.82
CA HIS A 10 8.51 23.08 -3.80
C HIS A 10 8.47 22.33 -2.46
N HIS A 11 7.76 21.19 -2.38
CA HIS A 11 7.64 20.42 -1.15
C HIS A 11 9.01 19.90 -0.68
N HIS A 12 9.37 20.11 0.60
CA HIS A 12 10.69 19.78 1.15
C HIS A 12 11.11 18.32 0.91
N TYR A 13 10.18 17.37 1.04
CA TYR A 13 10.46 15.94 0.82
C TYR A 13 10.96 15.61 -0.59
N ARG A 14 10.73 16.43 -1.62
CA ARG A 14 11.31 16.23 -2.96
C ARG A 14 12.83 16.36 -2.98
N ARG A 15 13.41 17.13 -2.05
CA ARG A 15 14.85 17.41 -1.94
C ARG A 15 15.57 16.52 -0.93
N GLN A 16 14.85 15.89 -0.01
CA GLN A 16 15.42 15.01 1.01
C GLN A 16 15.89 13.70 0.36
N LYS A 17 17.22 13.55 0.24
CA LYS A 17 17.85 12.33 -0.30
C LYS A 17 17.95 11.25 0.77
N LYS A 18 18.55 11.59 1.92
CA LYS A 18 18.87 10.67 3.02
C LYS A 18 17.65 9.98 3.63
N ALA A 19 16.52 10.66 3.74
CA ALA A 19 15.30 10.11 4.34
C ALA A 19 14.54 9.11 3.44
N PHE A 20 14.87 9.07 2.14
CA PHE A 20 14.15 8.32 1.10
C PHE A 20 15.14 7.50 0.23
N ASP A 21 14.98 7.49 -1.09
CA ASP A 21 15.70 6.65 -2.05
C ASP A 21 17.01 7.25 -2.58
N GLY A 22 17.73 8.04 -1.77
CA GLY A 22 19.02 8.66 -2.12
C GLY A 22 18.99 9.73 -3.22
N ASN A 23 17.86 9.88 -3.91
CA ASN A 23 17.71 10.73 -5.08
C ASN A 23 16.86 11.98 -4.77
N GLN A 24 17.01 13.04 -5.57
CA GLN A 24 16.02 14.15 -5.57
C GLN A 24 15.00 13.91 -6.67
N LYS A 25 13.74 14.31 -6.46
CA LYS A 25 12.66 14.10 -7.41
C LYS A 25 12.06 15.45 -7.84
N HIS A 26 12.62 16.00 -8.92
CA HIS A 26 12.17 17.27 -9.50
C HIS A 26 11.15 17.11 -10.63
N GLY A 27 10.99 15.89 -11.15
CA GLY A 27 10.05 15.60 -12.23
C GLY A 27 8.57 15.82 -11.84
N THR A 28 7.73 15.85 -12.87
CA THR A 28 6.26 15.85 -12.76
C THR A 28 5.75 14.44 -12.46
N PRO A 29 4.56 14.31 -11.83
CA PRO A 29 3.93 13.00 -11.69
C PRO A 29 3.66 12.44 -13.09
N PRO A 30 3.76 11.11 -13.27
CA PRO A 30 3.43 10.50 -14.56
C PRO A 30 1.98 10.82 -14.92
N LEU A 31 1.75 11.14 -16.20
CA LEU A 31 0.42 11.42 -16.69
C LEU A 31 -0.46 10.17 -16.58
N PRO A 32 -1.69 10.27 -16.07
CA PRO A 32 -2.60 9.15 -16.03
C PRO A 32 -2.90 8.68 -17.46
N LEU A 33 -3.01 7.37 -17.66
CA LEU A 33 -3.35 6.82 -18.96
C LEU A 33 -4.77 7.25 -19.37
N SER A 34 -4.90 7.69 -20.62
CA SER A 34 -6.19 7.98 -21.24
C SER A 34 -7.05 6.71 -21.32
N GLY A 35 -8.36 6.87 -21.18
CA GLY A 35 -9.30 5.74 -21.24
C GLY A 35 -9.27 5.04 -22.58
N LYS A 36 -8.97 5.76 -23.67
CA LYS A 36 -8.74 5.17 -24.99
C LYS A 36 -7.48 4.29 -25.01
N THR A 37 -6.40 4.74 -24.39
CA THR A 37 -5.16 3.97 -24.26
C THR A 37 -5.36 2.70 -23.44
N ILE A 38 -6.11 2.79 -22.33
CA ILE A 38 -6.42 1.62 -21.50
C ILE A 38 -7.35 0.67 -22.27
N TYR A 39 -8.41 1.17 -22.89
CA TYR A 39 -9.33 0.35 -23.70
C TYR A 39 -8.58 -0.45 -24.77
N ASN A 40 -7.68 0.20 -25.51
CA ASN A 40 -6.89 -0.48 -26.55
C ASN A 40 -5.95 -1.56 -25.99
N ARG A 41 -5.52 -1.47 -24.73
CA ARG A 41 -4.72 -2.52 -24.07
C ARG A 41 -5.58 -3.68 -23.56
N LEU A 42 -6.83 -3.41 -23.20
CA LEU A 42 -7.74 -4.38 -22.58
C LEU A 42 -8.63 -5.12 -23.59
N LYS A 43 -8.90 -4.54 -24.77
CA LYS A 43 -9.83 -5.10 -25.76
C LYS A 43 -9.50 -6.51 -26.23
N ASP A 44 -8.23 -6.87 -26.28
CA ASP A 44 -7.76 -8.17 -26.80
C ASP A 44 -7.48 -9.17 -25.65
N LYS A 45 -7.76 -8.79 -24.40
CA LYS A 45 -7.50 -9.61 -23.21
C LYS A 45 -8.78 -10.28 -22.71
N THR A 46 -8.67 -11.55 -22.35
CA THR A 46 -9.73 -12.31 -21.71
C THR A 46 -9.60 -12.22 -20.20
N PHE A 47 -10.69 -11.85 -19.52
CA PHE A 47 -10.75 -11.76 -18.06
C PHE A 47 -11.70 -12.81 -17.51
N PRO A 48 -11.30 -13.60 -16.50
CA PRO A 48 -12.20 -14.55 -15.88
C PRO A 48 -13.36 -13.82 -15.18
N CYS A 49 -14.59 -14.21 -15.49
CA CYS A 49 -15.80 -13.72 -14.81
C CYS A 49 -16.10 -14.58 -13.58
N GLY A 50 -16.46 -13.95 -12.45
CA GLY A 50 -16.87 -14.62 -11.21
C GLY A 50 -15.78 -14.84 -10.15
N LYS A 51 -16.18 -15.33 -8.97
CA LYS A 51 -15.29 -15.75 -7.87
C LYS A 51 -14.70 -17.13 -8.18
N ARG A 52 -13.71 -17.24 -9.07
CA ARG A 52 -12.86 -18.44 -9.12
C ARG A 52 -11.53 -18.16 -8.41
N SER A 53 -11.15 -19.11 -7.54
CA SER A 53 -9.96 -19.06 -6.71
C SER A 53 -8.71 -18.76 -7.55
N SER A 54 -7.87 -17.87 -7.05
CA SER A 54 -6.71 -17.29 -7.76
C SER A 54 -5.56 -18.27 -8.05
N ARG A 55 -5.82 -19.59 -8.13
CA ARG A 55 -4.76 -20.60 -8.25
C ARG A 55 -4.26 -20.85 -9.68
N ARG A 56 -4.84 -20.22 -10.70
CA ARG A 56 -4.37 -20.35 -12.09
C ARG A 56 -4.54 -19.02 -12.84
N LEU A 57 -3.65 -18.06 -12.58
CA LEU A 57 -3.30 -17.09 -13.61
C LEU A 57 -1.96 -17.55 -14.17
N ASN A 58 -1.96 -17.94 -15.44
CA ASN A 58 -0.79 -18.39 -16.19
C ASN A 58 0.40 -17.43 -16.01
N GLU A 59 1.59 -18.00 -15.89
CA GLU A 59 2.90 -17.31 -15.87
C GLU A 59 3.16 -16.44 -17.11
N ASP A 60 2.31 -16.54 -18.14
CA ASP A 60 2.49 -15.89 -19.44
C ASP A 60 1.78 -14.53 -19.61
N ILE A 61 1.12 -14.01 -18.56
CA ILE A 61 0.54 -12.66 -18.62
C ILE A 61 1.67 -11.65 -18.40
N SER A 62 2.39 -11.35 -19.47
CA SER A 62 3.24 -10.18 -19.67
C SER A 62 2.78 -9.02 -18.78
N ASN A 63 3.52 -8.78 -17.68
CA ASN A 63 3.65 -7.56 -16.88
C ASN A 63 2.43 -6.64 -16.71
N ASP A 64 1.20 -7.17 -16.80
CA ASP A 64 0.00 -6.34 -16.83
C ASP A 64 -0.75 -6.48 -15.51
N TYR A 65 -0.87 -5.36 -14.82
CA TYR A 65 -1.43 -5.26 -13.47
C TYR A 65 -2.95 -5.51 -13.41
N TRP A 66 -3.57 -5.87 -14.53
CA TRP A 66 -5.01 -6.06 -14.67
C TRP A 66 -5.40 -7.52 -14.47
N LYS A 67 -5.99 -7.83 -13.31
CA LYS A 67 -6.53 -9.18 -13.02
C LYS A 67 -8.04 -9.29 -13.29
N ARG A 68 -8.74 -8.16 -13.35
CA ARG A 68 -10.19 -8.08 -13.54
C ARG A 68 -10.55 -6.82 -14.34
N ILE A 69 -11.65 -6.91 -15.08
CA ILE A 69 -12.29 -5.77 -15.74
C ILE A 69 -13.49 -5.29 -14.91
N SER A 70 -13.73 -3.97 -14.96
CA SER A 70 -14.93 -3.35 -14.36
C SER A 70 -16.18 -3.80 -15.12
N ALA A 71 -17.29 -4.06 -14.41
CA ALA A 71 -18.57 -4.36 -15.05
C ALA A 71 -19.03 -3.24 -16.01
N PHE A 72 -18.56 -2.01 -15.79
CA PHE A 72 -18.85 -0.86 -16.64
C PHE A 72 -18.05 -0.80 -17.94
N TYR A 73 -17.13 -1.74 -18.20
CA TYR A 73 -16.21 -1.70 -19.34
C TYR A 73 -16.92 -1.74 -20.70
N GLU A 74 -18.02 -2.48 -20.79
CA GLU A 74 -18.81 -2.63 -22.02
C GLU A 74 -19.56 -1.34 -22.40
N LEU A 75 -19.66 -0.38 -21.49
CA LEU A 75 -20.37 0.87 -21.74
C LEU A 75 -19.59 1.74 -22.74
N ALA A 76 -20.26 2.21 -23.79
CA ALA A 76 -19.66 3.01 -24.86
C ALA A 76 -18.93 4.28 -24.36
N TYR A 77 -19.38 4.82 -23.22
CA TYR A 77 -18.80 5.99 -22.57
C TYR A 77 -17.69 5.67 -21.56
N TRP A 78 -17.43 4.40 -21.23
CA TRP A 78 -16.43 3.99 -20.25
C TRP A 78 -15.03 4.56 -20.57
N LYS A 79 -14.65 4.55 -21.85
CA LYS A 79 -13.39 5.13 -22.34
C LYS A 79 -13.26 6.64 -22.11
N LYS A 80 -14.39 7.33 -21.89
CA LYS A 80 -14.47 8.78 -21.60
C LYS A 80 -14.44 9.07 -20.10
N LEU A 81 -14.63 8.07 -19.24
CA LEU A 81 -14.62 8.26 -17.79
C LEU A 81 -13.20 8.57 -17.28
N HIS A 82 -13.12 9.54 -16.36
CA HIS A 82 -11.90 9.84 -15.62
C HIS A 82 -11.64 8.74 -14.56
N VAL A 83 -12.69 8.33 -13.84
CA VAL A 83 -12.68 7.23 -12.87
C VAL A 83 -13.39 6.03 -13.48
N ARG A 84 -12.64 4.97 -13.79
CA ARG A 84 -13.14 3.77 -14.52
C ARG A 84 -13.50 2.60 -13.60
N HIS A 85 -13.16 2.74 -12.32
CA HIS A 85 -13.38 1.74 -11.27
C HIS A 85 -14.13 2.39 -10.12
N CYS A 86 -15.16 1.72 -9.62
CA CYS A 86 -15.74 2.07 -8.34
C CYS A 86 -14.80 1.53 -7.26
N LEU A 87 -13.98 2.41 -6.69
CA LEU A 87 -13.13 2.07 -5.56
C LEU A 87 -13.97 2.18 -4.29
N ASP A 88 -14.09 1.08 -3.56
CA ASP A 88 -14.69 1.08 -2.24
C ASP A 88 -13.72 1.78 -1.27
N VAL A 89 -13.94 3.08 -1.06
CA VAL A 89 -13.10 3.94 -0.21
C VAL A 89 -13.02 3.37 1.20
N MET A 90 -14.14 2.92 1.76
CA MET A 90 -14.20 2.33 3.10
C MET A 90 -13.32 1.08 3.19
N HIS A 91 -13.35 0.20 2.19
CA HIS A 91 -12.48 -0.99 2.18
C HIS A 91 -11.00 -0.64 2.03
N ILE A 92 -10.67 0.37 1.21
CA ILE A 92 -9.29 0.85 1.04
C ILE A 92 -8.77 1.44 2.35
N GLU A 93 -9.53 2.35 2.96
CA GLU A 93 -9.17 3.00 4.22
C GLU A 93 -9.01 1.98 5.34
N LYS A 94 -9.95 1.03 5.46
CA LYS A 94 -9.86 -0.07 6.42
C LYS A 94 -8.57 -0.88 6.21
N ASN A 95 -8.25 -1.24 4.98
CA ASN A 95 -7.04 -2.02 4.69
C ASN A 95 -5.76 -1.24 5.01
N VAL A 96 -5.70 0.05 4.66
CA VAL A 96 -4.55 0.91 4.95
C VAL A 96 -4.38 1.07 6.47
N LEU A 97 -5.46 1.40 7.19
CA LEU A 97 -5.44 1.57 8.63
C LEU A 97 -5.03 0.29 9.36
N MET A 98 -5.58 -0.86 8.97
CA MET A 98 -5.22 -2.15 9.57
C MET A 98 -3.75 -2.51 9.36
N ASN A 99 -3.17 -2.16 8.20
CA ASN A 99 -1.73 -2.37 7.96
C ASN A 99 -0.87 -1.43 8.83
N ILE A 100 -1.29 -0.17 9.02
CA ILE A 100 -0.60 0.78 9.89
C ILE A 100 -0.64 0.28 11.33
N ILE A 101 -1.82 -0.08 11.85
CA ILE A 101 -1.98 -0.60 13.21
C ILE A 101 -1.20 -1.91 13.40
N GLY A 102 -1.28 -2.83 12.43
CA GLY A 102 -0.55 -4.10 12.49
C GLY A 102 0.96 -3.91 12.54
N THR A 103 1.48 -2.85 11.91
CA THR A 103 2.91 -2.51 11.93
C THR A 103 3.28 -1.81 13.26
N LEU A 104 2.51 -0.81 13.70
CA LEU A 104 2.80 -0.06 14.93
C LEU A 104 2.70 -0.91 16.20
N LEU A 105 1.73 -1.83 16.25
CA LEU A 105 1.51 -2.71 17.40
C LEU A 105 2.27 -4.03 17.30
N GLU A 106 3.03 -4.26 16.22
CA GLU A 106 3.80 -5.49 15.96
C GLU A 106 2.93 -6.76 16.02
N ILE A 107 1.75 -6.71 15.40
CA ILE A 107 0.83 -7.85 15.41
C ILE A 107 1.38 -8.96 14.50
N PRO A 108 1.58 -10.19 15.01
CA PRO A 108 2.10 -11.31 14.23
C PRO A 108 1.30 -11.53 12.94
N GLY A 109 2.00 -11.57 11.81
CA GLY A 109 1.40 -11.79 10.48
C GLY A 109 0.64 -10.60 9.87
N LYS A 110 0.53 -9.46 10.57
CA LYS A 110 -0.13 -8.24 10.04
C LYS A 110 0.84 -7.07 9.80
N SER A 111 2.03 -7.09 10.39
CA SER A 111 3.05 -6.07 10.12
C SER A 111 3.45 -6.05 8.64
N LYS A 112 3.58 -4.85 8.07
CA LYS A 112 4.17 -4.63 6.75
C LYS A 112 5.68 -4.41 6.79
N ASP A 113 6.23 -4.24 7.99
CA ASP A 113 7.66 -4.26 8.23
C ASP A 113 8.07 -5.65 8.70
N GLY A 114 8.74 -6.39 7.83
CA GLY A 114 9.19 -7.76 8.07
C GLY A 114 10.48 -8.05 7.32
N LEU A 115 11.01 -9.27 7.43
CA LEU A 115 12.32 -9.63 6.90
C LEU A 115 12.46 -9.30 5.40
N SER A 116 11.49 -9.68 4.57
CA SER A 116 11.50 -9.39 3.14
C SER A 116 11.54 -7.88 2.85
N ALA A 117 10.73 -7.08 3.56
CA ALA A 117 10.74 -5.64 3.39
C ALA A 117 12.10 -5.01 3.77
N ARG A 118 12.78 -5.56 4.79
CA ARG A 118 14.12 -5.12 5.18
C ARG A 118 15.20 -5.53 4.18
N LEU A 119 15.08 -6.71 3.57
CA LEU A 119 15.97 -7.13 2.49
C LEU A 119 15.79 -6.27 1.24
N ASP A 120 14.55 -5.93 0.87
CA ASP A 120 14.26 -5.02 -0.24
C ASP A 120 14.90 -3.63 -0.01
N LEU A 121 14.91 -3.14 1.24
CA LEU A 121 15.59 -1.88 1.59
C LEU A 121 17.10 -1.95 1.35
N VAL A 122 17.74 -3.06 1.72
CA VAL A 122 19.17 -3.29 1.47
C VAL A 122 19.46 -3.37 -0.02
N GLU A 123 18.66 -4.11 -0.79
CA GLU A 123 18.80 -4.20 -2.25
C GLU A 123 18.68 -2.82 -2.92
N MET A 124 17.75 -1.99 -2.44
CA MET A 124 17.58 -0.62 -2.91
C MET A 124 18.64 0.36 -2.41
N ASN A 125 19.59 -0.07 -1.55
CA ASN A 125 20.58 0.77 -0.88
C ASN A 125 19.94 1.93 -0.08
N ILE A 126 18.84 1.65 0.62
CA ILE A 126 18.09 2.61 1.43
C ILE A 126 18.14 2.18 2.90
N ARG A 127 18.44 3.12 3.80
CA ARG A 127 18.44 2.90 5.27
C ARG A 127 19.24 1.66 5.70
N PRO A 128 20.55 1.61 5.42
CA PRO A 128 21.40 0.46 5.78
C PRO A 128 21.39 0.18 7.29
N GLU A 129 21.09 1.17 8.13
CA GLU A 129 20.92 1.02 9.59
C GLU A 129 19.77 0.07 9.99
N LEU A 130 18.84 -0.21 9.07
CA LEU A 130 17.70 -1.11 9.29
C LEU A 130 17.93 -2.52 8.72
N ALA A 131 19.13 -2.81 8.22
CA ALA A 131 19.46 -4.10 7.63
C ALA A 131 19.33 -5.24 8.66
N PRO A 132 18.74 -6.40 8.27
CA PRO A 132 18.72 -7.57 9.13
C PRO A 132 20.15 -8.03 9.44
N MET A 133 20.42 -8.36 10.70
CA MET A 133 21.68 -8.94 11.13
C MET A 133 21.49 -10.45 11.31
N SER A 134 22.31 -11.24 10.64
CA SER A 134 22.41 -12.69 10.90
C SER A 134 23.52 -12.92 11.90
N ASP A 135 23.16 -13.37 13.10
CA ASP A 135 24.11 -14.03 14.00
C ASP A 135 23.93 -15.54 13.85
N GLU A 136 24.96 -16.34 14.17
CA GLU A 136 25.15 -17.75 13.75
C GLU A 136 23.95 -18.72 13.96
N SER A 137 22.92 -18.33 14.72
CA SER A 137 21.65 -19.08 14.84
C SER A 137 20.35 -18.29 14.66
N ARG A 138 20.37 -16.94 14.59
CA ARG A 138 19.15 -16.11 14.59
C ARG A 138 19.29 -14.87 13.71
N THR A 139 18.23 -14.59 12.96
CA THR A 139 18.09 -13.33 12.22
C THR A 139 17.45 -12.29 13.13
N TYR A 140 18.18 -11.21 13.43
CA TYR A 140 17.70 -10.06 14.18
C TYR A 140 17.31 -8.92 13.23
N ILE A 141 16.13 -8.35 13.44
CA ILE A 141 15.65 -7.18 12.69
C ILE A 141 15.77 -5.96 13.61
N PRO A 142 16.58 -4.94 13.25
CA PRO A 142 16.70 -3.73 14.05
C PRO A 142 15.37 -2.99 14.19
N ALA A 143 15.08 -2.46 15.38
CA ALA A 143 13.91 -1.61 15.61
C ALA A 143 13.95 -0.38 14.70
N ALA A 144 12.80 -0.05 14.10
CA ALA A 144 12.68 1.15 13.27
C ALA A 144 12.30 2.37 14.13
N CYS A 145 12.37 3.56 13.54
CA CYS A 145 12.01 4.81 14.23
C CYS A 145 10.52 4.95 14.61
N TYR A 146 9.69 3.98 14.22
CA TYR A 146 8.27 3.89 14.57
C TYR A 146 7.96 2.68 15.46
N THR A 147 8.99 1.94 15.91
CA THR A 147 8.82 0.89 16.91
C THR A 147 8.45 1.56 18.24
N LEU A 148 7.32 1.15 18.79
CA LEU A 148 6.76 1.74 20.00
C LEU A 148 7.16 0.95 21.24
N SER A 149 7.38 1.65 22.35
CA SER A 149 7.50 1.04 23.67
C SER A 149 6.20 0.38 24.10
N ARG A 150 6.25 -0.47 25.13
CA ARG A 150 5.05 -1.10 25.68
C ARG A 150 4.06 -0.05 26.19
N GLU A 151 4.57 0.98 26.87
CA GLU A 151 3.79 2.09 27.41
C GLU A 151 3.13 2.90 26.30
N GLU A 152 3.85 3.17 25.21
CA GLU A 152 3.33 3.86 24.03
C GLU A 152 2.23 3.04 23.34
N LYS A 153 2.43 1.73 23.16
CA LYS A 153 1.39 0.83 22.62
C LYS A 153 0.14 0.85 23.48
N VAL A 154 0.28 0.77 24.81
CA VAL A 154 -0.85 0.86 25.76
C VAL A 154 -1.55 2.21 25.65
N SER A 155 -0.80 3.30 25.54
CA SER A 155 -1.36 4.66 25.40
C SER A 155 -2.20 4.80 24.13
N ILE A 156 -1.71 4.28 23.00
CA ILE A 156 -2.48 4.27 21.74
C ILE A 156 -3.75 3.44 21.89
N CYS A 157 -3.67 2.22 22.43
CA CYS A 157 -4.83 1.36 22.61
C CYS A 157 -5.89 1.99 23.52
N ARG A 158 -5.48 2.66 24.60
CA ARG A 158 -6.40 3.42 25.46
C ARG A 158 -7.05 4.57 24.71
N THR A 159 -6.26 5.37 24.01
CA THR A 159 -6.77 6.49 23.19
C THR A 159 -7.81 6.04 22.17
N LEU A 160 -7.56 4.92 21.49
CA LEU A 160 -8.50 4.34 20.52
C LEU A 160 -9.75 3.76 21.21
N SER A 161 -9.62 3.17 22.39
CA SER A 161 -10.74 2.65 23.19
C SER A 161 -11.66 3.76 23.69
N ASP A 162 -11.09 4.90 24.08
CA ASP A 162 -11.82 6.02 24.67
C ASP A 162 -12.35 7.01 23.61
N LEU A 163 -11.98 6.81 22.34
CA LEU A 163 -12.38 7.65 21.24
C LEU A 163 -13.90 7.61 21.05
N LYS A 164 -14.56 8.75 21.29
CA LYS A 164 -15.97 8.96 20.98
C LYS A 164 -16.10 9.62 19.62
N VAL A 165 -16.82 9.00 18.70
CA VAL A 165 -17.19 9.58 17.41
C VAL A 165 -18.70 9.67 17.28
N SER A 166 -19.18 10.57 16.41
CA SER A 166 -20.58 10.61 16.01
C SER A 166 -21.00 9.31 15.34
N GLU A 167 -22.29 8.99 15.46
CA GLU A 167 -22.88 7.83 14.80
C GLU A 167 -22.67 7.90 13.29
N GLY A 168 -22.29 6.78 12.66
CA GLY A 168 -21.99 6.69 11.23
C GLY A 168 -20.58 7.11 10.81
N TYR A 169 -19.75 7.67 11.70
CA TYR A 169 -18.39 8.12 11.38
C TYR A 169 -17.29 7.08 11.66
N SER A 170 -17.58 6.03 12.43
CA SER A 170 -16.66 4.91 12.60
C SER A 170 -17.41 3.58 12.60
N SER A 171 -16.74 2.54 12.11
CA SER A 171 -17.15 1.16 12.36
C SER A 171 -16.62 0.76 13.74
N ASN A 172 -17.48 0.17 14.58
CA ASN A 172 -17.21 -0.10 15.99
C ASN A 172 -15.92 -0.92 16.19
N PHE A 173 -14.83 -0.30 16.65
CA PHE A 173 -13.53 -0.96 16.85
C PHE A 173 -13.62 -2.14 17.83
N ARG A 174 -14.56 -2.06 18.79
CA ARG A 174 -14.77 -3.07 19.83
C ARG A 174 -15.21 -4.43 19.26
N SER A 175 -15.79 -4.48 18.07
CA SER A 175 -16.18 -5.75 17.44
C SER A 175 -15.06 -6.43 16.64
N LEU A 176 -13.85 -5.85 16.61
CA LEU A 176 -12.71 -6.33 15.80
C LEU A 176 -11.49 -6.76 16.63
N ILE A 177 -11.53 -6.57 17.94
CA ILE A 177 -10.50 -7.04 18.87
C ILE A 177 -11.15 -8.18 19.67
N SER A 178 -10.91 -9.42 19.24
CA SER A 178 -11.10 -10.63 20.06
C SER A 178 -9.85 -10.90 20.87
#